data_AF-A0A9W6U9P9-F1
#
_entry.id   AF-A0A9W6U9P9-F1
#
_cell.length_a   1.000
_cell.length_b   1.000
_cell.length_c   1.000
_cell.angle_alpha   90.00
_cell.angle_beta   90.00
_cell.angle_gamma   90.00
#
_symmetry.space_group_name_H-M   'P 1'
#
loop_
_entity.id
_entity.type
_entity.pdbx_description
1 polymer ?
#
loop_
_entity_poly.entity_id
_entity_poly.type
_entity_poly.pdbx_seq_one_letter_code
_entity_poly.pdbx_strand_id
1 'polypeptide(L)'
;MESHLYEGIEATDFYDKLENVLSTQASAFKVNVALGYKLVSKTDPDDTRYFYPNLANTYVFSKPIAINSKADIRKKIMSEIRSMELADKLNYPSSGYKLKAITALKIFIYHRGHALGDSKTVIPKIIRENKHVINFPKTNNKCVFHCIAWHTFQSAKKDPRRIQAQLKEAFKRYCLFKGIKYTLSLFRSFKPVDLLQLDEVEDCFQLGINVYSMDVASGNVE
;
A
#
# COMPACT_ATOMS: atom_id res chain seq x y z
N MET A 1 0.56 -5.14 13.34
CA MET A 1 -0.63 -4.29 13.14
C MET A 1 -0.43 -3.07 14.02
N GLU A 2 -0.50 -1.90 13.42
CA GLU A 2 -0.36 -0.60 14.08
C GLU A 2 -1.73 0.09 14.10
N SER A 3 -2.01 0.94 15.09
CA SER A 3 -3.25 1.70 15.13
C SER A 3 -3.08 3.09 15.70
N HIS A 4 -3.80 4.06 15.13
CA HIS A 4 -3.82 5.46 15.56
C HIS A 4 -5.25 5.84 15.93
N LEU A 5 -5.48 6.33 17.15
CA LEU A 5 -6.77 6.80 17.63
C LEU A 5 -6.74 8.32 17.79
N TYR A 6 -7.77 8.97 17.27
CA TYR A 6 -8.04 10.39 17.46
C TYR A 6 -9.47 10.55 17.98
N GLU A 7 -9.65 11.29 19.07
CA GLU A 7 -10.94 11.58 19.69
C GLU A 7 -11.16 13.09 19.75
N GLY A 8 -12.42 13.51 19.83
CA GLY A 8 -12.80 14.93 19.82
C GLY A 8 -12.49 15.62 18.49
N ILE A 9 -12.53 14.87 17.38
CA ILE A 9 -12.21 15.41 16.06
C ILE A 9 -13.44 16.07 15.43
N GLU A 10 -13.20 17.19 14.75
CA GLU A 10 -14.16 17.79 13.83
C GLU A 10 -14.12 17.08 12.47
N ALA A 11 -15.19 17.24 11.68
CA ALA A 11 -15.32 16.57 10.38
C ALA A 11 -14.21 16.98 9.38
N THR A 12 -13.71 18.21 9.46
CA THR A 12 -12.59 18.69 8.62
C THR A 12 -11.28 18.01 8.99
N ASP A 13 -11.01 17.88 10.29
CA ASP A 13 -9.79 17.29 10.83
C ASP A 13 -9.67 15.79 10.56
N PHE A 14 -10.80 15.13 10.33
CA PHE A 14 -10.87 13.71 9.99
C PHE A 14 -10.00 13.37 8.77
N TYR A 15 -10.18 14.11 7.67
CA TYR A 15 -9.52 13.81 6.40
C TYR A 15 -8.03 14.11 6.48
N ASP A 16 -7.66 15.21 7.11
CA ASP A 16 -6.26 15.64 7.24
C ASP A 16 -5.48 14.67 8.12
N LYS A 17 -6.05 14.23 9.25
CA LYS A 17 -5.42 13.23 10.13
C LYS A 17 -5.26 11.89 9.43
N LEU A 18 -6.28 11.45 8.69
CA LEU A 18 -6.21 10.21 7.91
C LEU A 18 -5.10 10.30 6.85
N GLU A 19 -5.12 11.32 6.01
CA GLU A 19 -4.15 11.48 4.92
C GLU A 19 -2.72 11.59 5.45
N ASN A 20 -2.50 12.30 6.55
CA ASN A 20 -1.17 12.43 7.15
C ASN A 20 -0.62 11.08 7.66
N VAL A 21 -1.44 10.31 8.39
CA VAL A 21 -1.05 8.97 8.88
C VAL A 21 -0.72 8.03 7.72
N LEU A 22 -1.48 8.07 6.62
CA LEU A 22 -1.21 7.19 5.47
C LEU A 22 0.01 7.67 4.66
N SER A 23 0.22 8.99 4.55
CA SER A 23 1.31 9.58 3.78
C SER A 23 2.67 9.42 4.43
N THR A 24 2.73 9.21 5.74
CA THR A 24 4.00 8.99 6.48
C THR A 24 4.52 7.55 6.40
N GLN A 25 3.73 6.62 5.86
CA GLN A 25 4.13 5.21 5.77
C GLN A 25 5.29 5.01 4.77
N ALA A 26 6.29 4.22 5.18
CA ALA A 26 7.53 4.00 4.40
C ALA A 26 7.51 2.74 3.52
N SER A 27 6.61 1.80 3.77
CA SER A 27 6.44 0.55 3.00
C SER A 27 4.97 0.26 2.76
N ALA A 28 4.66 -0.52 1.73
CA ALA A 28 3.29 -0.85 1.36
C ALA A 28 2.53 -1.52 2.51
N PHE A 29 1.24 -1.21 2.57
CA PHE A 29 0.41 -1.59 3.71
C PHE A 29 -1.02 -1.85 3.25
N LYS A 30 -1.81 -2.46 4.13
CA LYS A 30 -3.27 -2.38 4.04
C LYS A 30 -3.78 -1.46 5.14
N VAL A 31 -4.86 -0.76 4.87
CA VAL A 31 -5.52 0.12 5.84
C VAL A 31 -6.96 -0.28 6.03
N ASN A 32 -7.44 -0.22 7.26
CA ASN A 32 -8.85 -0.09 7.54
C ASN A 32 -9.08 1.04 8.54
N VAL A 33 -10.31 1.55 8.59
CA VAL A 33 -10.70 2.73 9.35
C VAL A 33 -11.95 2.39 10.14
N ALA A 34 -12.00 2.80 11.40
CA ALA A 34 -13.19 2.71 12.24
C ALA A 34 -13.61 4.08 12.76
N LEU A 35 -14.92 4.32 12.82
CA LEU A 35 -15.51 5.59 13.24
C LEU A 35 -16.04 5.49 14.68
N GLY A 36 -15.79 6.52 15.48
CA GLY A 36 -16.49 6.74 16.73
C GLY A 36 -17.45 7.90 16.59
N TYR A 37 -18.64 7.76 17.16
CA TYR A 37 -19.74 8.69 16.92
C TYR A 37 -20.63 8.82 18.14
N LYS A 38 -21.34 9.94 18.20
CA LYS A 38 -22.31 10.24 19.23
C LYS A 38 -23.70 10.27 18.61
N LEU A 39 -24.64 9.58 19.24
CA LEU A 39 -26.06 9.63 18.94
C LEU A 39 -26.77 10.53 19.96
N VAL A 40 -27.91 11.07 19.56
CA VAL A 40 -28.83 11.81 20.44
C VAL A 40 -30.24 11.29 20.21
N SER A 41 -31.04 11.17 21.27
CA SER A 41 -32.44 10.81 21.15
C SER A 41 -33.22 11.89 20.40
N LYS A 42 -34.24 11.47 19.63
CA LYS A 42 -35.15 12.37 18.93
C LYS A 42 -36.14 13.06 19.87
N THR A 43 -36.39 12.48 21.05
CA THR A 43 -37.37 12.98 22.03
C THR A 43 -36.74 13.65 23.24
N ASP A 44 -35.48 13.32 23.56
CA ASP A 44 -34.74 13.86 24.70
C ASP A 44 -33.34 14.31 24.23
N PRO A 45 -33.07 15.63 24.14
CA PRO A 45 -31.78 16.16 23.72
C PRO A 45 -30.60 15.81 24.65
N ASP A 46 -30.88 15.47 25.92
CA ASP A 46 -29.86 15.17 26.93
C ASP A 46 -29.47 13.68 26.93
N ASP A 47 -30.34 12.80 26.42
CA ASP A 47 -30.03 11.39 26.18
C ASP A 47 -29.09 11.26 24.97
N THR A 48 -27.80 11.16 25.27
CA THR A 48 -26.74 10.97 24.29
C THR A 48 -25.95 9.70 24.53
N ARG A 49 -25.57 9.01 23.45
CA ARG A 49 -24.82 7.76 23.49
C ARG A 49 -23.57 7.83 22.65
N TYR A 50 -22.42 7.49 23.22
CA TYR A 50 -21.15 7.41 22.50
C TYR A 50 -20.84 5.97 22.10
N PHE A 51 -20.37 5.80 20.87
CA PHE A 51 -19.90 4.53 20.32
C PHE A 51 -18.42 4.63 20.01
N TYR A 52 -17.63 3.76 20.63
CA TYR A 52 -16.18 3.71 20.45
C TYR A 52 -15.80 3.13 19.07
N PRO A 53 -14.77 3.66 18.38
CA PRO A 53 -14.33 3.15 17.08
C PRO A 53 -13.75 1.73 17.17
N ASN A 54 -14.45 0.77 16.55
CA ASN A 54 -14.05 -0.63 16.53
C ASN A 54 -14.36 -1.28 15.16
N LEU A 55 -13.39 -1.97 14.57
CA LEU A 55 -13.53 -2.67 13.29
C LEU A 55 -14.63 -3.74 13.28
N ALA A 56 -15.10 -4.23 14.42
CA ALA A 56 -16.22 -5.16 14.47
C ALA A 56 -17.54 -4.51 14.02
N ASN A 57 -17.76 -3.24 14.39
CA ASN A 57 -19.09 -2.63 14.35
C ASN A 57 -19.14 -1.26 13.67
N THR A 58 -17.99 -0.61 13.46
CA THR A 58 -17.93 0.76 12.94
C THR A 58 -16.86 0.92 11.87
N TYR A 59 -16.55 -0.17 11.16
CA TYR A 59 -15.60 -0.17 10.05
C TYR A 59 -16.13 0.66 8.87
N VAL A 60 -15.24 1.38 8.21
CA VAL A 60 -15.55 2.12 6.98
C VAL A 60 -15.49 1.16 5.78
N PHE A 61 -14.43 0.35 5.70
CA PHE A 61 -14.23 -0.63 4.64
C PHE A 61 -14.51 -2.04 5.14
N SER A 62 -15.26 -2.82 4.36
CA SER A 62 -15.59 -4.22 4.69
C SER A 62 -14.35 -5.12 4.78
N LYS A 63 -13.27 -4.75 4.07
CA LYS A 63 -11.97 -5.41 4.12
C LYS A 63 -10.87 -4.35 4.09
N PRO A 64 -9.68 -4.63 4.69
CA PRO A 64 -8.54 -3.72 4.58
C PRO A 64 -8.13 -3.48 3.12
N ILE A 65 -8.02 -2.22 2.73
CA ILE A 65 -7.66 -1.79 1.37
C ILE A 65 -6.15 -1.74 1.23
N ALA A 66 -5.61 -2.30 0.14
CA ALA A 66 -4.17 -2.29 -0.13
C ALA A 66 -3.71 -0.96 -0.75
N ILE A 67 -2.65 -0.38 -0.18
CA ILE A 67 -1.97 0.82 -0.63
C ILE A 67 -0.58 0.42 -1.12
N ASN A 68 -0.39 0.49 -2.44
CA ASN A 68 0.85 0.10 -3.10
C ASN A 68 1.60 1.28 -3.71
N SER A 69 0.96 2.45 -3.83
CA SER A 69 1.58 3.73 -4.24
C SER A 69 1.09 4.87 -3.36
N LYS A 70 1.72 6.06 -3.41
CA LYS A 70 1.18 7.23 -2.70
C LYS A 70 -0.11 7.73 -3.33
N ALA A 71 -0.24 7.59 -4.65
CA ALA A 71 -1.46 7.93 -5.37
C ALA A 71 -2.68 7.10 -4.93
N ASP A 72 -2.47 5.85 -4.49
CA ASP A 72 -3.54 4.99 -3.98
C ASP A 72 -4.25 5.60 -2.76
N ILE A 73 -3.56 6.37 -1.92
CA ILE A 73 -4.18 7.03 -0.76
C ILE A 73 -5.33 7.92 -1.23
N ARG A 74 -5.06 8.80 -2.20
CA ARG A 74 -6.08 9.69 -2.73
C ARG A 74 -7.14 8.96 -3.54
N LYS A 75 -6.72 8.04 -4.42
CA LYS A 75 -7.60 7.34 -5.38
C LYS A 75 -8.51 6.30 -4.72
N LYS A 76 -7.98 5.50 -3.80
CA LYS A 76 -8.69 4.37 -3.18
C LYS A 76 -9.29 4.72 -1.82
N ILE A 77 -8.62 5.54 -1.01
CA ILE A 77 -9.11 5.86 0.34
C ILE A 77 -9.91 7.14 0.33
N MET A 78 -9.29 8.27 -0.03
CA MET A 78 -9.93 9.57 0.13
C MET A 78 -11.15 9.74 -0.79
N SER A 79 -11.03 9.31 -2.05
CA SER A 79 -12.16 9.35 -2.99
C SER A 79 -13.33 8.50 -2.51
N GLU A 80 -13.07 7.28 -2.03
CA GLU A 80 -14.10 6.35 -1.60
C GLU A 80 -14.82 6.88 -0.36
N ILE A 81 -14.08 7.29 0.67
CA ILE A 81 -14.68 7.84 1.91
C ILE A 81 -15.49 9.12 1.63
N ARG A 82 -15.02 10.00 0.74
CA ARG A 82 -15.76 11.23 0.38
C ARG A 82 -17.02 10.95 -0.42
N SER A 83 -17.05 9.86 -1.19
CA SER A 83 -18.23 9.44 -1.94
C SER A 83 -19.26 8.70 -1.09
N MET A 84 -18.87 8.25 0.11
CA MET A 84 -19.74 7.51 1.02
C MET A 84 -20.47 8.45 1.98
N GLU A 85 -21.75 8.15 2.21
CA GLU A 85 -22.48 8.69 3.35
C GLU A 85 -22.06 7.92 4.61
N LEU A 86 -21.12 8.45 5.38
CA LEU A 86 -20.54 7.76 6.55
C LEU A 86 -21.59 7.38 7.61
N ALA A 87 -22.72 8.11 7.67
CA ALA A 87 -23.83 7.81 8.54
C ALA A 87 -24.45 6.43 8.27
N ASP A 88 -24.38 5.92 7.03
CA ASP A 88 -24.90 4.61 6.63
C ASP A 88 -24.05 3.45 7.15
N LYS A 89 -22.80 3.72 7.55
CA LYS A 89 -21.91 2.72 8.15
C LYS A 89 -22.11 2.57 9.66
N LEU A 90 -22.95 3.42 10.26
CA LEU A 90 -23.13 3.47 11.71
C LEU A 90 -24.29 2.59 12.15
N ASN A 91 -24.17 2.03 13.35
CA ASN A 91 -25.20 1.19 13.94
C ASN A 91 -26.07 2.03 14.88
N TYR A 92 -27.39 1.93 14.72
CA TYR A 92 -28.35 2.65 15.55
C TYR A 92 -29.06 1.66 16.49
N PRO A 93 -29.09 1.91 17.81
CA PRO A 93 -29.79 1.03 18.75
C PRO A 93 -31.28 0.90 18.47
N SER A 94 -31.90 1.99 17.98
CA SER A 94 -33.30 2.04 17.58
C SER A 94 -33.54 3.23 16.66
N SER A 95 -34.70 3.28 16.00
CA SER A 95 -35.14 4.40 15.16
C SER A 95 -35.38 5.70 15.94
N GLY A 96 -35.37 5.65 17.28
CA GLY A 96 -35.52 6.80 18.16
C GLY A 96 -34.25 7.66 18.29
N TYR A 97 -33.10 7.19 17.81
CA TYR A 97 -31.85 7.96 17.82
C TYR A 97 -31.54 8.56 16.45
N LYS A 98 -30.83 9.69 16.45
CA LYS A 98 -30.20 10.27 15.26
C LYS A 98 -28.72 10.54 15.51
N LEU A 99 -27.94 10.59 14.44
CA LEU A 99 -26.53 10.96 14.51
C LEU A 99 -26.39 12.40 15.00
N LYS A 100 -25.60 12.61 16.06
CA LYS A 100 -25.22 13.93 16.54
C LYS A 100 -23.94 14.40 15.85
N ALA A 101 -22.89 13.57 15.90
CA ALA A 101 -21.61 13.85 15.26
C ALA A 101 -20.77 12.57 15.16
N ILE A 102 -19.86 12.53 14.18
CA ILE A 102 -18.70 11.62 14.19
C ILE A 102 -17.61 12.34 14.96
N THR A 103 -17.15 11.76 16.06
CA THR A 103 -16.29 12.42 17.04
C THR A 103 -14.94 11.74 17.23
N ALA A 104 -14.74 10.56 16.64
CA ALA A 104 -13.48 9.85 16.74
C ALA A 104 -13.17 9.04 15.47
N LEU A 105 -11.88 8.81 15.26
CA LEU A 105 -11.31 8.08 14.14
C LEU A 105 -10.24 7.13 14.68
N LYS A 106 -10.34 5.85 14.33
CA LYS A 106 -9.28 4.87 14.56
C LYS A 106 -8.80 4.27 13.25
N ILE A 107 -7.52 4.47 12.94
CA ILE A 107 -6.88 3.99 11.72
C ILE A 107 -6.08 2.74 12.07
N PHE A 108 -6.22 1.68 11.27
CA PHE A 108 -5.53 0.42 11.44
C PHE A 108 -4.62 0.16 10.24
N ILE A 109 -3.32 0.03 10.50
CA ILE A 109 -2.30 -0.19 9.48
C ILE A 109 -1.76 -1.62 9.60
N TYR A 110 -1.85 -2.34 8.50
CA TYR A 110 -1.35 -3.68 8.33
C TYR A 110 -0.16 -3.64 7.37
N HIS A 111 1.04 -3.46 7.93
CA HIS A 111 2.28 -3.48 7.18
C HIS A 111 2.39 -4.76 6.36
N ARG A 112 2.60 -4.61 5.05
CA ARG A 112 2.86 -5.74 4.16
C ARG A 112 4.36 -5.96 4.14
N GLY A 113 4.83 -7.01 4.82
CA GLY A 113 6.24 -7.42 4.80
C GLY A 113 6.69 -8.01 3.45
N HIS A 114 6.07 -7.61 2.34
CA HIS A 114 6.37 -8.11 1.00
C HIS A 114 7.34 -7.14 0.31
N ALA A 115 8.63 -7.31 0.58
CA ALA A 115 9.65 -6.61 -0.18
C ALA A 115 9.87 -7.31 -1.53
N LEU A 116 10.05 -6.55 -2.62
CA LEU A 116 10.32 -7.11 -3.93
C LEU A 116 11.76 -7.60 -3.98
N GLY A 117 11.96 -8.90 -3.80
CA GLY A 117 13.29 -9.49 -3.72
C GLY A 117 13.27 -10.99 -3.59
N ASP A 118 14.41 -11.54 -3.17
CA ASP A 118 14.51 -12.97 -2.97
C ASP A 118 13.67 -13.35 -1.74
N SER A 119 12.67 -14.19 -1.94
CA SER A 119 11.81 -14.70 -0.88
C SER A 119 11.88 -16.22 -0.84
N LYS A 120 11.38 -16.80 0.27
CA LYS A 120 11.20 -18.26 0.37
C LYS A 120 10.06 -18.78 -0.53
N THR A 121 9.29 -17.89 -1.15
CA THR A 121 8.12 -18.23 -1.94
C THR A 121 8.53 -18.96 -3.20
N VAL A 122 7.95 -20.14 -3.43
CA VAL A 122 8.16 -20.92 -4.65
C VAL A 122 7.24 -20.35 -5.73
N ILE A 123 7.83 -19.87 -6.83
CA ILE A 123 7.07 -19.42 -8.00
C ILE A 123 6.27 -20.61 -8.56
N PRO A 124 4.94 -20.49 -8.72
CA PRO A 124 4.12 -21.56 -9.28
C PRO A 124 4.64 -22.05 -10.64
N LYS A 125 4.50 -23.36 -10.88
CA LYS A 125 5.00 -24.03 -12.10
C LYS A 125 4.52 -23.32 -13.38
N ILE A 126 3.26 -22.91 -13.41
CA ILE A 126 2.64 -22.23 -14.55
C ILE A 126 3.33 -20.90 -14.91
N ILE A 127 3.76 -20.11 -13.93
CA ILE A 127 4.53 -18.87 -14.18
C ILE A 127 5.96 -19.22 -14.56
N ARG A 128 6.57 -20.14 -13.80
CA ARG A 128 7.98 -20.50 -13.96
C ARG A 128 8.32 -21.06 -15.34
N GLU A 129 7.38 -21.80 -15.94
CA GLU A 129 7.53 -22.44 -17.25
C GLU A 129 6.92 -21.60 -18.39
N ASN A 130 6.35 -20.44 -18.10
CA ASN A 130 5.78 -19.56 -19.12
C ASN A 130 6.90 -18.88 -19.93
N LYS A 131 6.95 -19.17 -21.24
CA LYS A 131 7.94 -18.60 -22.17
C LYS A 131 7.86 -17.08 -22.34
N HIS A 132 6.74 -16.46 -21.98
CA HIS A 132 6.53 -15.01 -22.04
C HIS A 132 6.91 -14.30 -20.73
N VAL A 133 7.22 -15.06 -19.68
CA VAL A 133 7.64 -14.53 -18.39
C VAL A 133 9.12 -14.82 -18.17
N ILE A 134 9.86 -13.81 -17.76
CA ILE A 134 11.30 -13.95 -17.51
C ILE A 134 11.50 -14.15 -16.03
N ASN A 135 12.13 -15.28 -15.70
CA ASN A 135 12.47 -15.63 -14.34
C ASN A 135 13.96 -15.39 -14.08
N PHE A 136 14.27 -14.42 -13.22
CA PHE A 136 15.63 -14.19 -12.74
C PHE A 136 15.89 -15.03 -11.48
N PRO A 137 16.81 -16.01 -11.53
CA PRO A 137 17.17 -16.76 -10.33
C PRO A 137 18.05 -15.89 -9.40
N LYS A 138 17.76 -15.90 -8.09
CA LYS A 138 18.60 -15.32 -7.02
C LYS A 138 19.05 -13.89 -7.31
N THR A 139 18.10 -12.96 -7.24
CA THR A 139 18.31 -11.54 -7.54
C THR A 139 19.05 -10.80 -6.42
N ASN A 140 19.27 -11.43 -5.27
CA ASN A 140 19.86 -10.85 -4.06
C ASN A 140 19.19 -9.52 -3.70
N ASN A 141 17.84 -9.53 -3.66
CA ASN A 141 16.99 -8.38 -3.36
C ASN A 141 16.99 -7.26 -4.41
N LYS A 142 17.49 -7.51 -5.62
CA LYS A 142 17.58 -6.50 -6.69
C LYS A 142 16.67 -6.82 -7.86
N CYS A 143 15.58 -7.55 -7.64
CA CYS A 143 14.71 -8.03 -8.70
C CYS A 143 14.17 -6.89 -9.59
N VAL A 144 13.81 -5.74 -9.00
CA VAL A 144 13.38 -4.55 -9.75
C VAL A 144 14.47 -4.07 -10.71
N PHE A 145 15.72 -3.94 -10.25
CA PHE A 145 16.83 -3.54 -11.12
C PHE A 145 17.17 -4.60 -12.16
N HIS A 146 16.95 -5.89 -11.88
CA HIS A 146 17.06 -6.94 -12.89
C HIS A 146 16.03 -6.74 -14.01
N CYS A 147 14.77 -6.46 -13.67
CA CYS A 147 13.72 -6.16 -14.64
C CYS A 147 14.05 -4.91 -15.48
N ILE A 148 14.51 -3.84 -14.84
CA ILE A 148 14.90 -2.59 -15.51
C ILE A 148 16.08 -2.82 -16.44
N ALA A 149 17.14 -3.47 -15.94
CA ALA A 149 18.31 -3.79 -16.75
C ALA A 149 17.91 -4.64 -17.95
N TRP A 150 17.02 -5.61 -17.78
CA TRP A 150 16.54 -6.44 -18.87
C TRP A 150 15.72 -5.68 -19.91
N HIS A 151 14.81 -4.82 -19.45
CA HIS A 151 13.96 -4.00 -20.31
C HIS A 151 14.82 -3.04 -21.14
N THR A 152 15.76 -2.35 -20.50
CA THR A 152 16.62 -1.34 -21.13
C THR A 152 17.78 -1.93 -21.95
N PHE A 153 18.16 -3.19 -21.72
CA PHE A 153 19.25 -3.81 -22.46
C PHE A 153 18.88 -4.01 -23.94
N GLN A 154 19.56 -3.33 -24.85
CA GLN A 154 19.33 -3.41 -26.30
C GLN A 154 20.34 -4.35 -26.97
N SER A 155 20.26 -5.65 -26.70
CA SER A 155 21.08 -6.66 -27.38
C SER A 155 20.22 -7.75 -28.00
N ALA A 156 20.56 -8.18 -29.22
CA ALA A 156 19.90 -9.30 -29.90
C ALA A 156 20.10 -10.65 -29.17
N LYS A 157 21.10 -10.75 -28.28
CA LYS A 157 21.37 -11.93 -27.45
C LYS A 157 21.21 -11.58 -25.97
N LYS A 158 19.98 -11.26 -25.54
CA LYS A 158 19.68 -11.07 -24.12
C LYS A 158 19.78 -12.43 -23.40
N ASP A 159 20.80 -12.61 -22.56
CA ASP A 159 20.94 -13.77 -21.67
C ASP A 159 20.71 -13.31 -20.21
N PRO A 160 19.68 -13.82 -19.51
CA PRO A 160 19.41 -13.43 -18.13
C PRO A 160 20.60 -13.65 -17.18
N ARG A 161 21.49 -14.58 -17.51
CA ARG A 161 22.70 -14.89 -16.72
C ARG A 161 23.81 -13.86 -16.89
N ARG A 162 23.75 -13.03 -17.95
CA ARG A 162 24.78 -12.05 -18.31
C ARG A 162 24.37 -10.59 -18.03
N ILE A 163 23.22 -10.36 -17.42
CA ILE A 163 22.65 -9.01 -17.17
C ILE A 163 23.36 -8.23 -16.04
N GLN A 164 24.36 -8.82 -15.37
CA GLN A 164 24.98 -8.25 -14.17
C GLN A 164 25.69 -6.90 -14.40
N ALA A 165 26.26 -6.68 -15.59
CA ALA A 165 26.89 -5.39 -15.90
C ALA A 165 25.84 -4.28 -16.00
N GLN A 166 24.74 -4.56 -16.70
CA GLN A 166 23.60 -3.66 -16.89
C GLN A 166 22.86 -3.41 -15.58
N LEU A 167 22.75 -4.44 -14.73
CA LEU A 167 22.21 -4.33 -13.38
C LEU A 167 23.00 -3.32 -12.53
N LYS A 168 24.34 -3.42 -12.55
CA LYS A 168 25.19 -2.46 -11.82
C LYS A 168 25.04 -1.05 -12.37
N GLU A 169 24.88 -0.90 -13.68
CA GLU A 169 24.70 0.41 -14.30
C GLU A 169 23.35 1.04 -13.94
N ALA A 170 22.27 0.25 -13.99
CA ALA A 170 20.95 0.68 -13.50
C ALA A 170 21.03 1.09 -12.02
N PHE A 171 21.70 0.30 -11.19
CA PHE A 171 21.85 0.63 -9.78
C PHE A 171 22.66 1.92 -9.54
N LYS A 172 23.75 2.16 -10.29
CA LYS A 172 24.50 3.42 -10.20
C LYS A 172 23.63 4.61 -10.59
N ARG A 173 22.83 4.49 -11.66
CA ARG A 173 21.87 5.53 -12.05
C ARG A 173 20.88 5.84 -10.94
N TYR A 174 20.34 4.80 -10.29
CA TYR A 174 19.47 4.96 -9.12
C TYR A 174 20.18 5.64 -7.94
N CYS A 175 21.42 5.26 -7.64
CA CYS A 175 22.23 5.93 -6.61
C CYS A 175 22.42 7.41 -6.94
N LEU A 176 22.75 7.75 -8.19
CA LEU A 176 22.91 9.14 -8.64
C LEU A 176 21.61 9.93 -8.48
N PHE A 177 20.48 9.36 -8.89
CA PHE A 177 19.15 9.97 -8.72
C PHE A 177 18.82 10.25 -7.25
N LYS A 178 19.18 9.33 -6.35
CA LYS A 178 19.00 9.49 -4.90
C LYS A 178 20.06 10.39 -4.23
N GLY A 179 21.04 10.90 -4.98
CA GLY A 179 22.15 11.67 -4.41
C GLY A 179 23.12 10.85 -3.54
N ILE A 180 23.13 9.53 -3.70
CA ILE A 180 23.95 8.59 -2.92
C ILE A 180 25.19 8.18 -3.72
N LYS A 181 26.37 8.19 -3.10
CA LYS A 181 27.59 7.69 -3.73
C LYS A 181 27.54 6.16 -3.85
N TYR A 182 27.67 5.66 -5.07
CA TYR A 182 27.78 4.23 -5.32
C TYR A 182 29.01 3.61 -4.65
N THR A 183 28.82 2.47 -3.97
CA THR A 183 29.90 1.58 -3.53
C THR A 183 29.51 0.13 -3.74
N LEU A 184 30.50 -0.76 -3.88
CA LEU A 184 30.23 -2.19 -4.01
C LEU A 184 29.61 -2.78 -2.73
N SER A 185 29.96 -2.24 -1.57
CA SER A 185 29.36 -2.63 -0.29
C SER A 185 27.86 -2.31 -0.27
N LEU A 186 27.49 -1.07 -0.63
CA LEU A 186 26.09 -0.64 -0.75
C LEU A 186 25.31 -1.51 -1.73
N PHE A 187 25.90 -1.80 -2.90
CA PHE A 187 25.26 -2.69 -3.87
C PHE A 187 24.98 -4.07 -3.25
N ARG A 188 25.94 -4.67 -2.55
CA ARG A 188 25.76 -6.00 -1.94
C ARG A 188 24.72 -6.00 -0.83
N SER A 189 24.73 -5.01 0.05
CA SER A 189 23.83 -4.91 1.21
C SER A 189 22.50 -4.20 0.91
N PHE A 190 22.24 -3.85 -0.35
CA PHE A 190 21.02 -3.12 -0.73
C PHE A 190 19.76 -3.88 -0.33
N LYS A 191 18.84 -3.17 0.33
CA LYS A 191 17.54 -3.71 0.73
C LYS A 191 16.61 -3.81 -0.47
N PRO A 192 15.70 -4.79 -0.51
CA PRO A 192 14.75 -4.90 -1.61
C PRO A 192 13.85 -3.66 -1.71
N VAL A 193 13.52 -3.29 -2.95
CA VAL A 193 12.63 -2.16 -3.26
C VAL A 193 11.21 -2.53 -2.81
N ASP A 194 10.57 -1.64 -2.07
CA ASP A 194 9.18 -1.79 -1.67
C ASP A 194 8.22 -1.32 -2.79
N LEU A 195 6.99 -1.83 -2.82
CA LEU A 195 5.97 -1.39 -3.78
C LEU A 195 5.74 0.12 -3.72
N LEU A 196 5.71 0.73 -2.52
CA LEU A 196 5.55 2.19 -2.37
C LEU A 196 6.68 3.01 -2.99
N GLN A 197 7.83 2.39 -3.25
CA GLN A 197 8.98 3.06 -3.83
C GLN A 197 9.00 2.99 -5.35
N LEU A 198 8.04 2.27 -5.98
CA LEU A 198 8.03 2.11 -7.43
C LEU A 198 7.78 3.41 -8.16
N ASP A 199 6.95 4.33 -7.63
CA ASP A 199 6.74 5.66 -8.21
C ASP A 199 8.10 6.38 -8.41
N GLU A 200 8.99 6.31 -7.43
CA GLU A 200 10.32 6.93 -7.50
C GLU A 200 11.26 6.22 -8.51
N VAL A 201 11.06 4.90 -8.69
CA VAL A 201 11.80 4.11 -9.66
C VAL A 201 11.32 4.43 -11.09
N GLU A 202 10.02 4.56 -11.29
CA GLU A 202 9.42 5.01 -12.55
C GLU A 202 10.00 6.37 -12.97
N ASP A 203 10.05 7.33 -12.04
CA ASP A 203 10.64 8.65 -12.27
C ASP A 203 12.15 8.57 -12.59
N CYS A 204 12.91 7.78 -11.82
CA CYS A 204 14.36 7.63 -12.03
C CYS A 204 14.70 7.09 -13.42
N PHE A 205 13.92 6.13 -13.91
CA PHE A 205 14.19 5.43 -15.16
C PHE A 205 13.32 5.86 -16.34
N GLN A 206 12.33 6.71 -16.11
CA GLN A 206 11.36 7.19 -17.10
C GLN A 206 10.61 6.02 -17.78
N LEU A 207 10.00 5.17 -16.95
CA LEU A 207 9.29 3.97 -17.39
C LEU A 207 7.98 3.78 -16.61
N GLY A 208 7.02 3.06 -17.19
CA GLY A 208 5.80 2.63 -16.49
C GLY A 208 5.93 1.18 -16.01
N ILE A 209 5.77 0.95 -14.72
CA ILE A 209 5.83 -0.35 -14.05
C ILE A 209 4.40 -0.78 -13.70
N ASN A 210 3.94 -1.84 -14.37
CA ASN A 210 2.71 -2.50 -13.98
C ASN A 210 3.04 -3.68 -13.06
N VAL A 211 2.44 -3.68 -11.87
CA VAL A 211 2.57 -4.76 -10.88
C VAL A 211 1.28 -5.56 -10.85
N TYR A 212 1.41 -6.88 -10.98
CA TYR A 212 0.30 -7.82 -10.88
C TYR A 212 0.48 -8.74 -9.68
N SER A 213 -0.62 -9.12 -9.04
CA SER A 213 -0.67 -10.11 -7.97
C SER A 213 -1.40 -11.35 -8.47
N MET A 214 -0.83 -12.53 -8.27
CA MET A 214 -1.54 -13.78 -8.58
C MET A 214 -1.77 -14.57 -7.29
N ASP A 215 -3.04 -14.93 -7.03
CA ASP A 215 -3.36 -15.87 -5.98
C ASP A 215 -2.99 -17.29 -6.44
N VAL A 216 -2.15 -17.98 -5.65
CA VAL A 216 -1.61 -19.28 -6.05
C VAL A 216 -2.68 -20.37 -6.02
N ALA A 217 -3.69 -20.25 -5.14
CA ALA A 217 -4.72 -21.26 -4.97
C ALA A 217 -5.77 -21.21 -6.09
N SER A 218 -6.22 -20.01 -6.45
CA SER A 218 -7.25 -19.79 -7.49
C SER A 218 -6.67 -19.53 -8.87
N GLY A 219 -5.41 -19.10 -8.97
CA GLY A 219 -4.78 -18.68 -10.23
C GLY A 219 -5.25 -17.31 -10.74
N ASN A 220 -6.09 -16.60 -9.97
CA ASN A 220 -6.59 -15.29 -10.35
C ASN A 220 -5.48 -14.24 -10.29
N VAL A 221 -5.45 -13.36 -11.29
CA VAL A 221 -4.51 -12.24 -11.40
C VAL A 221 -5.26 -10.92 -11.18
N GLU A 222 -4.77 -10.11 -10.25
CA GLU A 222 -5.24 -8.74 -9.95
C GLU A 222 -4.16 -7.70 -10.27
#